data_AF-A0AAW2F4Y7-F1
#
_entry.id   AF-A0AAW2F4Y7-F1
#
_cell.length_a   1.000
_cell.length_b   1.000
_cell.length_c   1.000
_cell.angle_alpha   90.00
_cell.angle_beta   90.00
_cell.angle_gamma   90.00
#
_symmetry.space_group_name_H-M   'P 1'
#
loop_
_entity.id
_entity.type
_entity.pdbx_description
1 polymer ?
#
loop_
_entity_poly.entity_id
_entity_poly.type
_entity_poly.pdbx_seq_one_letter_code
_entity_poly.pdbx_strand_id
1 'polypeptide(L)' 'MDDENASCTHDSEEDAQLSLLDLPVEIFLHICSFLEASTLVHGLSLVCKQFYLILKDDSLWKARINHIWPDASYPLLRPG' A
#
# COMPACT_ATOMS: atom_id res chain seq x y z
N MET A 1 -36.61 -13.18 38.04
CA MET A 1 -36.85 -11.79 37.61
C MET A 1 -36.01 -11.00 38.60
N ASP A 2 -34.87 -10.42 38.23
CA ASP A 2 -34.72 -9.48 37.11
C ASP A 2 -33.33 -9.56 36.46
N ASP A 3 -33.33 -9.54 35.11
CA ASP A 3 -32.17 -9.44 34.23
C ASP A 3 -31.59 -8.02 34.26
N GLU A 4 -30.39 -7.85 34.81
CA GLU A 4 -29.63 -6.61 34.71
C GLU A 4 -28.78 -6.64 33.42
N ASN A 5 -29.45 -6.50 32.27
CA ASN A 5 -28.82 -6.22 31.00
C ASN A 5 -28.38 -4.75 30.98
N ALA A 6 -27.19 -4.47 31.53
CA ALA A 6 -26.49 -3.21 31.32
C ALA A 6 -26.06 -3.12 29.84
N SER A 7 -26.97 -2.65 29.00
CA SER A 7 -26.68 -2.24 27.63
C SER A 7 -25.71 -1.06 27.69
N CYS A 8 -24.42 -1.35 27.50
CA CYS A 8 -23.41 -0.33 27.32
C CYS A 8 -23.70 0.43 26.02
N THR A 9 -24.25 1.64 26.22
CA THR A 9 -24.08 2.86 25.42
C THR A 9 -23.31 2.68 24.11
N HIS A 10 -24.02 2.84 23.00
CA HIS A 10 -23.44 3.10 21.69
C HIS A 10 -22.56 4.35 21.77
N ASP A 11 -21.24 4.17 21.75
CA ASP A 11 -20.31 5.23 21.36
C ASP A 11 -20.64 5.62 19.93
N SER A 12 -21.41 6.69 19.81
CA SER A 12 -21.69 7.37 18.55
C SER A 12 -20.47 8.23 18.22
N GLU A 13 -19.32 7.58 18.05
CA GLU A 13 -18.19 8.17 17.37
C GLU A 13 -18.49 7.99 15.89
N GLU A 14 -18.62 9.10 15.18
CA GLU A 14 -18.49 9.10 13.73
C GLU A 14 -17.06 8.61 13.44
N ASP A 15 -16.88 7.29 13.46
CA ASP A 15 -15.68 6.60 13.02
C ASP A 15 -15.46 7.06 11.59
N ALA A 16 -14.62 8.08 11.42
CA ALA A 16 -14.23 8.55 10.11
C ALA A 16 -13.65 7.33 9.39
N GLN A 17 -14.45 6.74 8.50
CA GLN A 17 -14.05 5.58 7.72
C GLN A 17 -12.94 6.04 6.78
N LEU A 18 -11.70 5.94 7.26
CA LEU A 18 -10.52 6.27 6.48
C LEU A 18 -10.28 5.15 5.47
N SER A 19 -10.44 5.47 4.19
CA SER A 19 -10.09 4.56 3.11
C SER A 19 -8.62 4.72 2.73
N LEU A 20 -7.99 3.63 2.29
CA LEU A 20 -6.68 3.69 1.65
C LEU A 20 -6.67 4.58 0.39
N LEU A 21 -7.83 4.80 -0.23
CA LEU A 21 -7.98 5.66 -1.40
C LEU A 21 -7.90 7.16 -1.04
N ASP A 22 -8.19 7.51 0.21
CA ASP A 22 -8.19 8.88 0.70
C ASP A 22 -6.80 9.33 1.17
N LEU A 23 -5.82 8.40 1.20
CA LEU A 23 -4.46 8.71 1.59
C LEU A 23 -3.73 9.50 0.49
N PRO A 24 -2.89 10.49 0.87
CA PRO A 24 -1.89 11.02 -0.04
C PRO A 24 -1.03 9.90 -0.60
N VAL A 25 -0.64 10.02 -1.88
CA VAL A 25 0.10 8.97 -2.59
C VAL A 25 1.41 8.61 -1.88
N GLU A 26 2.08 9.58 -1.26
CA GLU A 26 3.32 9.39 -0.52
C GLU A 26 3.14 8.43 0.67
N ILE A 27 2.01 8.54 1.38
CA ILE A 27 1.69 7.68 2.52
C ILE A 27 1.34 6.28 2.03
N PHE A 28 0.57 6.16 0.95
CA PHE A 28 0.31 4.88 0.29
C PHE A 28 1.61 4.19 -0.17
N LEU A 29 2.54 4.94 -0.77
CA LEU A 29 3.84 4.43 -1.19
C LEU A 29 4.73 4.03 -0.01
N HIS A 30 4.65 4.77 1.09
CA HIS A 30 5.32 4.39 2.33
C HIS A 30 4.83 3.05 2.84
N ILE A 31 3.51 2.80 2.86
CA ILE A 31 2.95 1.48 3.19
C ILE A 31 3.47 0.41 2.22
N CYS A 32 3.46 0.69 0.91
CA CYS A 32 3.96 -0.23 -0.11
C CYS A 32 5.45 -0.57 0.06
N SER A 33 6.24 0.31 0.67
CA SER A 33 7.68 0.07 0.90
C SER A 33 7.96 -1.14 1.80
N PHE A 34 7.02 -1.47 2.69
CA PHE A 34 7.09 -2.62 3.60
C PHE A 34 6.60 -3.94 2.98
N LEU A 35 5.98 -3.91 1.81
CA LEU A 35 5.37 -5.08 1.16
C LEU A 35 6.25 -5.65 0.06
N GLU A 36 6.30 -6.96 -0.12
CA GLU A 36 7.06 -7.57 -1.22
C GLU A 36 6.59 -7.09 -2.60
N ALA A 37 7.51 -7.03 -3.56
CA ALA A 37 7.19 -6.60 -4.92
C ALA A 37 6.11 -7.49 -5.57
N SER A 38 6.14 -8.79 -5.31
CA SER A 38 5.14 -9.77 -5.73
C SER A 38 3.75 -9.41 -5.21
N THR A 39 3.63 -9.06 -3.92
CA THR A 39 2.37 -8.64 -3.28
C THR A 39 1.81 -7.36 -3.90
N LEU A 40 2.68 -6.40 -4.23
CA LEU A 40 2.25 -5.16 -4.88
C LEU A 40 1.75 -5.42 -6.30
N VAL A 41 2.52 -6.16 -7.10
CA VAL A 41 2.22 -6.39 -8.53
C VAL A 41 1.03 -7.33 -8.70
N HIS A 42 0.97 -8.44 -7.96
CA HIS A 42 -0.05 -9.47 -8.15
C HIS A 42 -1.21 -9.39 -7.16
N GLY A 43 -1.13 -8.52 -6.15
CA GLY A 43 -2.20 -8.27 -5.19
C GLY A 43 -2.72 -6.85 -5.32
N LEU A 44 -1.99 -5.90 -4.75
CA LEU A 44 -2.46 -4.53 -4.55
C LEU A 44 -2.81 -3.80 -5.87
N SER A 45 -2.06 -4.05 -6.95
CA SER A 45 -2.33 -3.45 -8.26
C SER A 45 -3.66 -3.89 -8.88
N LEU A 46 -4.22 -5.03 -8.44
CA LEU A 46 -5.46 -5.59 -8.99
C LEU A 46 -6.70 -5.16 -8.20
N VAL A 47 -6.52 -4.48 -7.06
CA VAL A 47 -7.63 -4.08 -6.17
C VAL A 47 -8.45 -2.96 -6.78
N CYS A 48 -7.82 -1.94 -7.36
CA CYS A 48 -8.52 -0.82 -7.98
C CYS A 48 -7.66 -0.09 -9.03
N LYS A 49 -8.31 0.76 -9.83
CA LYS A 49 -7.65 1.54 -10.90
C LYS A 49 -6.56 2.49 -10.37
N GLN A 50 -6.78 3.11 -9.21
CA GLN A 50 -5.82 4.05 -8.63
C GLN A 50 -4.53 3.33 -8.22
N PHE A 51 -4.65 2.20 -7.54
CA PHE A 51 -3.48 1.39 -7.15
C PHE A 51 -2.76 0.83 -8.38
N TYR A 52 -3.51 0.39 -9.39
CA TYR A 52 -2.91 -0.03 -10.66
C TYR A 52 -2.06 1.08 -11.29
N LEU A 53 -2.58 2.30 -11.39
CA LEU A 53 -1.87 3.42 -12.02
C LEU A 53 -0.62 3.81 -11.23
N ILE A 54 -0.71 3.86 -9.89
CA ILE A 54 0.43 4.17 -9.03
C ILE A 54 1.51 3.08 -9.14
N LEU A 55 1.12 1.81 -9.01
CA LEU A 55 2.05 0.68 -8.98
C LEU A 55 2.58 0.28 -10.36
N LYS A 56 2.02 0.83 -11.45
CA LYS A 56 2.55 0.66 -12.81
C LYS A 56 3.67 1.65 -13.13
N ASP A 57 3.88 2.69 -12.32
CA ASP A 57 4.90 3.69 -12.60
C ASP A 57 6.33 3.11 -12.50
N ASP A 58 7.06 3.12 -13.62
CA ASP A 58 8.44 2.64 -13.69
C ASP A 58 9.39 3.43 -12.78
N SER A 59 9.11 4.71 -12.52
CA SER A 59 9.95 5.57 -11.68
C SER A 59 9.92 5.12 -10.21
N LEU A 60 8.76 4.65 -9.73
CA LEU A 60 8.59 4.04 -8.41
C LEU A 60 9.47 2.80 -8.27
N TRP A 61 9.43 1.90 -9.24
CA TRP A 61 10.23 0.67 -9.21
C TRP A 61 11.72 0.95 -9.32
N LYS A 62 12.13 1.90 -10.16
CA LYS A 62 13.52 2.37 -10.23
C LYS A 62 14.01 2.91 -8.89
N ALA A 63 13.23 3.78 -8.25
CA ALA A 63 13.57 4.32 -6.93
C ALA A 63 13.66 3.21 -5.88
N ARG A 64 12.73 2.26 -5.90
CA ARG A 64 12.73 1.12 -4.97
C ARG A 64 13.96 0.23 -5.15
N ILE A 65 14.32 -0.10 -6.39
CA ILE A 65 15.51 -0.91 -6.70
C ILE A 65 16.76 -0.17 -6.24
N ASN A 66 16.89 1.12 -6.54
CA ASN A 66 18.02 1.93 -6.10
C ASN A 66 18.13 2.02 -4.57
N HIS A 67 17.01 2.02 -3.85
CA HIS A 67 17.03 1.99 -2.39
C HIS A 67 17.48 0.63 -1.84
N ILE A 68 17.04 -0.47 -2.45
CA ILE A 68 17.42 -1.83 -2.03
C ILE A 68 18.87 -2.13 -2.39
N TRP A 69 19.30 -1.67 -3.56
CA TRP A 69 20.64 -1.88 -4.07
C TRP A 69 21.22 -0.56 -4.60
N PRO A 70 21.73 0.30 -3.71
CA PRO A 70 22.29 1.61 -4.09
C PRO A 70 23.52 1.50 -4.99
N ASP A 71 24.28 0.40 -4.87
CA ASP A 71 25.50 0.15 -5.65
C ASP A 71 25.28 -0.79 -6.85
N ALA A 72 24.04 -0.92 -7.34
CA ALA A 72 23.73 -1.81 -8.45
C ALA A 72 24.17 -1.09 -9.70
N SER A 73 25.45 -1.25 -10.02
CA SER A 73 25.89 -1.19 -11.41
C SER A 73 25.12 -2.30 -12.13
N TYR A 74 23.92 -1.96 -12.62
CA TYR A 74 23.09 -2.83 -13.45
C TYR A 74 24.05 -3.46 -14.46
N PRO A 75 24.21 -4.79 -14.52
CA PRO A 75 24.89 -5.35 -15.65
C PRO A 75 23.97 -5.05 -16.82
N LEU A 76 24.34 -4.05 -17.62
CA LEU A 76 23.82 -3.89 -18.97
C LEU A 76 23.99 -5.28 -19.58
N LEU A 77 22.88 -6.01 -19.69
CA LEU A 77 22.87 -7.32 -20.30
C LEU A 77 23.54 -7.13 -21.66
N ARG A 78 24.75 -7.69 -21.80
CA ARG A 78 25.47 -7.62 -23.06
C ARG A 78 24.58 -8.30 -24.11
N PRO A 79 24.35 -7.67 -25.26
CA PRO A 79 23.67 -8.37 -26.35
C PRO A 79 24.51 -9.59 -26.71
N GLY A 80 23.91 -10.77 -26.61
CA GLY A 80 24.43 -12.02 -27.17
C GLY A 80 23.88 -12.24 -28.56
#